data_AF-A0A7J4UFI4-F1
#
_entry.id   AF-A0A7J4UFI4-F1
#
_cell.length_a   1.000
_cell.length_b   1.000
_cell.length_c   1.000
_cell.angle_alpha   90.00
_cell.angle_beta   90.00
_cell.angle_gamma   90.00
#
_symmetry.space_group_name_H-M   'P 1'
#
loop_
_entity.id
_entity.type
_entity.pdbx_description
1 polymer ?
#
loop_
_entity_poly.entity_id
_entity_poly.type
_entity_poly.pdbx_seq_one_letter_code
_entity_poly.pdbx_strand_id
1 'polypeptide(L)'
;MKVPYYEQEREYTCGPASARMVLASVGVKRKEHHVAQVLHTKKQGTYDKYFLHLVKKYKLKCVYKRYGTLSALQKLQKENYRIIISYYYSPEKVGHYAVLKKIGRKYVYLLDPWLGPEHKYSISYFKKVWGWKHCAHPDKNIYWFFAVKK
;
A
#
# COMPACT_ATOMS: atom_id res chain seq x y z
N MET A 1 10.89 -11.54 -8.82
CA MET A 1 9.68 -11.31 -9.63
C MET A 1 9.22 -9.87 -9.46
N LYS A 2 8.93 -9.18 -10.58
CA LYS A 2 8.48 -7.78 -10.62
C LYS A 2 6.99 -7.69 -10.26
N VAL A 3 6.59 -6.66 -9.51
CA VAL A 3 5.17 -6.37 -9.26
C VAL A 3 4.58 -5.73 -10.53
N PRO A 4 3.49 -6.27 -11.10
CA PRO A 4 2.82 -5.63 -12.23
C PRO A 4 2.18 -4.32 -11.80
N TYR A 5 2.17 -3.34 -12.69
CA TYR A 5 1.53 -2.05 -12.44
C TYR A 5 0.07 -2.08 -12.90
N TYR A 6 -0.81 -1.51 -12.09
CA TYR A 6 -2.21 -1.23 -12.44
C TYR A 6 -2.57 0.15 -11.89
N GLU A 7 -3.11 1.01 -12.74
CA GLU A 7 -3.73 2.28 -12.36
C GLU A 7 -5.08 2.01 -11.68
N GLN A 8 -5.47 2.87 -10.73
CA GLN A 8 -6.79 2.74 -10.08
C GLN A 8 -7.93 3.12 -11.03
N GLU A 9 -9.02 2.34 -11.01
CA GLU A 9 -10.17 2.59 -11.89
C GLU A 9 -11.07 3.73 -11.38
N ARG A 10 -10.95 4.14 -10.10
CA ARG A 10 -11.76 5.21 -9.46
C ARG A 10 -10.94 6.00 -8.45
N GLU A 11 -11.35 7.23 -8.14
CA GLU A 11 -10.67 8.13 -7.17
C GLU A 11 -10.47 7.50 -5.76
N TYR A 12 -11.37 6.63 -5.33
CA TYR A 12 -11.36 6.00 -4.00
C TYR A 12 -10.82 4.56 -3.97
N THR A 13 -10.28 4.04 -5.09
CA THR A 13 -9.85 2.64 -5.20
C THR A 13 -8.33 2.43 -5.17
N CYS A 14 -7.55 3.40 -4.68
CA CYS A 14 -6.10 3.25 -4.49
C CYS A 14 -5.71 2.02 -3.64
N GLY A 15 -6.50 1.69 -2.62
CA GLY A 15 -6.35 0.48 -1.81
C GLY A 15 -6.52 -0.82 -2.63
N PRO A 16 -7.68 -1.02 -3.29
CA PRO A 16 -7.92 -2.13 -4.22
C PRO A 16 -6.89 -2.25 -5.34
N ALA A 17 -6.49 -1.16 -5.97
CA ALA A 17 -5.49 -1.15 -7.02
C ALA A 17 -4.12 -1.64 -6.50
N SER A 18 -3.71 -1.13 -5.33
CA SER A 18 -2.49 -1.57 -4.65
C SER A 18 -2.55 -3.05 -4.26
N ALA A 19 -3.67 -3.51 -3.72
CA ALA A 19 -3.90 -4.91 -3.41
C ALA A 19 -3.87 -5.79 -4.66
N ARG A 20 -4.48 -5.37 -5.76
CA ARG A 20 -4.47 -6.06 -7.05
C ARG A 20 -3.05 -6.26 -7.57
N MET A 21 -2.22 -5.21 -7.55
CA MET A 21 -0.80 -5.29 -7.94
C MET A 21 -0.06 -6.36 -7.14
N VAL A 22 -0.21 -6.31 -5.81
CA VAL A 22 0.44 -7.23 -4.88
C VAL A 22 -0.06 -8.67 -5.06
N LEU A 23 -1.37 -8.89 -5.14
CA LEU A 23 -1.97 -10.21 -5.37
C LEU A 23 -1.49 -10.83 -6.69
N ALA A 24 -1.49 -10.04 -7.77
CA ALA A 24 -1.01 -10.51 -9.06
C ALA A 24 0.46 -10.94 -9.01
N SER A 25 1.30 -10.24 -8.23
CA SER A 25 2.71 -10.58 -8.06
C SER A 25 2.96 -11.88 -7.28
N VAL A 26 1.95 -12.39 -6.55
CA VAL A 26 1.98 -13.69 -5.85
C VAL A 26 1.13 -14.76 -6.54
N GLY A 27 0.76 -14.53 -7.81
CA GLY A 27 0.03 -15.47 -8.66
C GLY A 27 -1.50 -15.44 -8.52
N VAL A 28 -2.05 -14.50 -7.75
CA VAL A 28 -3.51 -14.33 -7.59
C VAL A 28 -4.00 -13.19 -8.48
N LYS A 29 -4.42 -13.51 -9.70
CA LYS A 29 -4.95 -12.52 -10.65
C LYS A 29 -6.44 -12.25 -10.38
N ARG A 30 -6.78 -10.99 -10.11
CA ARG A 30 -8.16 -10.51 -9.88
C ARG A 30 -8.36 -9.13 -10.50
N LYS A 31 -9.61 -8.85 -10.92
CA LYS A 31 -10.05 -7.50 -11.36
C LYS A 31 -10.18 -6.59 -10.13
N GLU A 32 -10.04 -5.28 -10.32
CA GLU A 32 -10.07 -4.32 -9.21
C GLU A 32 -11.39 -4.37 -8.43
N HIS A 33 -12.54 -4.41 -9.11
CA HIS A 33 -13.84 -4.48 -8.44
C HIS A 33 -13.99 -5.70 -7.52
N HIS A 34 -13.44 -6.86 -7.90
CA HIS A 34 -13.44 -8.04 -7.04
C HIS A 34 -12.58 -7.84 -5.79
N VAL A 35 -11.46 -7.12 -5.92
CA VAL A 35 -10.61 -6.79 -4.77
C VAL A 35 -11.29 -5.75 -3.88
N ALA A 36 -11.94 -4.74 -4.46
CA ALA A 36 -12.74 -3.74 -3.76
C ALA A 36 -13.87 -4.36 -2.93
N GLN A 37 -14.56 -5.36 -3.47
CA GLN A 37 -15.59 -6.11 -2.72
C GLN A 37 -15.00 -6.82 -1.50
N VAL A 38 -13.83 -7.45 -1.62
CA VAL A 38 -13.17 -8.15 -0.50
C VAL A 38 -12.69 -7.17 0.57
N LEU A 39 -12.24 -5.99 0.15
CA LEU A 39 -11.77 -4.92 1.02
C LEU A 39 -12.89 -4.03 1.58
N HIS A 40 -14.16 -4.31 1.24
CA HIS A 40 -15.31 -3.46 1.57
C HIS A 40 -15.09 -1.99 1.23
N THR A 41 -14.43 -1.72 0.11
CA THR A 41 -14.14 -0.36 -0.35
C THR A 41 -15.43 0.38 -0.67
N LYS A 42 -15.54 1.61 -0.16
CA LYS A 42 -16.66 2.53 -0.44
C LYS A 42 -16.13 3.81 -1.08
N LYS A 43 -17.01 4.76 -1.38
CA LYS A 43 -16.62 6.09 -1.90
C LYS A 43 -15.67 6.84 -0.95
N GLN A 44 -15.69 6.53 0.36
CA GLN A 44 -14.76 7.07 1.35
C GLN A 44 -13.38 6.38 1.34
N GLY A 45 -13.16 5.41 0.45
CA GLY A 45 -11.93 4.64 0.35
C GLY A 45 -11.97 3.31 1.10
N THR A 46 -10.79 2.85 1.50
CA THR A 46 -10.57 1.54 2.12
C THR A 46 -9.93 1.68 3.49
N TYR A 47 -10.54 1.07 4.50
CA TYR A 47 -9.94 0.97 5.83
C TYR A 47 -8.82 -0.06 5.84
N ASP A 48 -7.73 0.27 6.52
CA ASP A 48 -6.51 -0.53 6.62
C ASP A 48 -6.77 -1.95 7.14
N LYS A 49 -7.66 -2.10 8.14
CA LYS A 49 -8.03 -3.39 8.74
C LYS A 49 -8.59 -4.39 7.73
N TYR A 50 -9.24 -3.92 6.65
CA TYR A 50 -9.84 -4.81 5.65
C TYR A 50 -8.80 -5.49 4.75
N PHE A 51 -7.55 -5.03 4.73
CA PHE A 51 -6.47 -5.76 4.03
C PHE A 51 -6.26 -7.17 4.59
N LEU A 52 -6.58 -7.41 5.86
CA LEU A 52 -6.56 -8.75 6.46
C LEU A 52 -7.58 -9.71 5.83
N HIS A 53 -8.62 -9.21 5.17
CA HIS A 53 -9.59 -10.05 4.45
C HIS A 53 -8.94 -10.74 3.23
N LEU A 54 -7.96 -10.08 2.60
CA LEU A 54 -7.19 -10.69 1.50
C LEU A 54 -6.39 -11.89 1.99
N VAL A 55 -5.81 -11.79 3.19
CA VAL A 55 -5.02 -12.85 3.82
C VAL A 55 -5.86 -14.08 4.03
N LYS A 56 -7.04 -13.91 4.64
CA LYS A 56 -8.00 -15.00 4.88
C LYS A 56 -8.49 -15.61 3.56
N LYS A 57 -8.90 -14.78 2.60
CA LYS A 57 -9.48 -15.24 1.32
C LYS A 57 -8.49 -16.00 0.44
N TYR A 58 -7.23 -15.58 0.42
CA TYR A 58 -6.22 -16.11 -0.50
C TYR A 58 -5.13 -16.93 0.19
N LYS A 59 -5.29 -17.24 1.49
CA LYS A 59 -4.36 -18.06 2.29
C LYS A 59 -2.91 -17.56 2.20
N LEU A 60 -2.72 -16.25 2.36
CA LEU A 60 -1.41 -15.59 2.27
C LEU A 60 -0.74 -15.52 3.65
N LYS A 61 0.60 -15.43 3.67
CA LYS A 61 1.34 -14.96 4.85
C LYS A 61 1.34 -13.44 4.85
N CYS A 62 1.13 -12.81 6.00
CA CYS A 62 1.12 -11.36 6.10
C CYS A 62 1.88 -10.81 7.31
N VAL A 63 2.38 -9.58 7.16
CA VAL A 63 2.78 -8.71 8.25
C VAL A 63 1.96 -7.44 8.14
N TYR A 64 1.15 -7.17 9.15
CA TYR A 64 0.34 -5.96 9.27
C TYR A 64 0.87 -5.17 10.47
N LYS A 65 1.32 -3.93 10.25
CA LYS A 65 1.99 -3.17 11.31
C LYS A 65 1.75 -1.67 11.18
N ARG A 66 1.59 -1.02 12.34
CA ARG A 66 1.71 0.43 12.54
C ARG A 66 3.05 0.74 13.19
N TYR A 67 3.53 1.98 13.09
CA TYR A 67 4.84 2.39 13.61
C TYR A 67 6.00 1.60 12.97
N GLY A 68 5.93 1.39 11.66
CA GLY A 68 7.00 0.75 10.89
C GLY A 68 8.25 1.61 10.77
N THR A 69 9.35 0.98 10.34
CA THR A 69 10.62 1.64 10.04
C THR A 69 11.06 1.29 8.61
N LEU A 70 11.86 2.16 7.98
CA LEU A 70 12.44 1.86 6.67
C LEU A 70 13.30 0.58 6.69
N SER A 71 14.01 0.33 7.79
CA SER A 71 14.80 -0.90 7.97
C SER A 71 13.91 -2.15 7.99
N ALA A 72 12.73 -2.09 8.62
CA ALA A 72 11.77 -3.18 8.60
C ALA A 72 11.22 -3.42 7.19
N LEU A 73 10.90 -2.34 6.44
CA LEU A 73 10.46 -2.47 5.05
C LEU A 73 11.54 -3.11 4.17
N GLN A 74 12.81 -2.69 4.31
CA GLN A 74 13.93 -3.27 3.59
C GLN A 74 14.13 -4.75 3.93
N LYS A 75 14.04 -5.12 5.22
CA LYS A 75 14.12 -6.52 5.67
C LYS A 75 13.03 -7.36 5.01
N LEU A 76 11.78 -6.89 5.03
CA LEU A 76 10.65 -7.58 4.40
C LEU A 76 10.82 -7.72 2.88
N GLN A 77 11.34 -6.69 2.19
CA GLN A 77 11.65 -6.80 0.76
C GLN A 77 12.71 -7.88 0.48
N LYS A 78 13.76 -7.97 1.31
CA LYS A 78 14.79 -9.04 1.21
C LYS A 78 14.20 -10.44 1.44
N GLU A 79 13.22 -10.54 2.34
CA GLU A 79 12.48 -11.79 2.61
C GLU A 79 11.40 -12.10 1.56
N ASN A 80 11.36 -11.34 0.47
CA ASN A 80 10.47 -11.47 -0.68
C ASN A 80 8.99 -11.16 -0.37
N TYR A 81 8.71 -10.34 0.64
CA TYR A 81 7.38 -9.77 0.84
C TYR A 81 7.07 -8.67 -0.19
N ARG A 82 5.79 -8.44 -0.39
CA ARG A 82 5.21 -7.38 -1.23
C ARG A 82 4.45 -6.43 -0.33
N ILE A 83 4.82 -5.17 -0.36
CA ILE A 83 4.47 -4.23 0.70
C ILE A 83 3.59 -3.13 0.14
N ILE A 84 2.42 -2.96 0.73
CA ILE A 84 1.53 -1.82 0.57
C ILE A 84 1.78 -0.89 1.75
N ILE A 85 1.88 0.40 1.47
CA ILE A 85 1.99 1.44 2.48
C ILE A 85 0.78 2.38 2.40
N SER A 86 0.51 3.09 3.49
CA SER A 86 -0.46 4.18 3.55
C SER A 86 0.31 5.44 3.88
N TYR A 87 0.17 6.49 3.08
CA TYR A 87 0.83 7.79 3.32
C TYR A 87 -0.12 8.94 3.04
N TYR A 88 0.21 10.14 3.51
CA TYR A 88 -0.59 11.33 3.27
C TYR A 88 -0.23 12.00 1.93
N TYR A 89 -1.20 12.13 1.04
CA TYR A 89 -1.05 12.89 -0.18
C TYR A 89 -1.41 14.35 0.07
N SER A 90 -0.38 15.18 0.25
CA SER A 90 -0.52 16.58 0.67
C SER A 90 -1.35 17.47 -0.27
N PRO A 91 -1.27 17.34 -1.61
CA PRO A 91 -2.04 18.21 -2.51
C PRO A 91 -3.56 18.11 -2.30
N GLU A 92 -4.09 16.90 -2.10
CA GLU A 92 -5.54 16.68 -1.92
C GLU A 92 -5.95 16.50 -0.46
N LYS A 93 -4.98 16.49 0.45
CA LYS A 93 -5.21 16.31 1.90
C LYS A 93 -5.90 14.99 2.26
N VAL A 94 -5.55 13.91 1.56
CA VAL A 94 -6.13 12.57 1.75
C VAL A 94 -5.10 11.52 2.13
N GLY A 95 -5.55 10.45 2.79
CA GLY A 95 -4.77 9.23 2.93
C GLY A 95 -4.74 8.46 1.62
N HIS A 96 -3.57 7.92 1.25
CA HIS A 96 -3.35 7.24 -0.02
C HIS A 96 -2.57 5.94 0.14
N TYR A 97 -2.89 4.95 -0.68
CA TYR A 97 -2.20 3.66 -0.70
C TYR A 97 -1.34 3.50 -1.95
N ALA A 98 -0.14 2.95 -1.77
CA ALA A 98 0.75 2.59 -2.87
C ALA A 98 1.57 1.36 -2.53
N VAL A 99 2.16 0.73 -3.55
CA VAL A 99 3.05 -0.42 -3.37
C VAL A 99 4.50 0.04 -3.33
N LEU A 100 5.25 -0.41 -2.32
CA LEU A 100 6.68 -0.14 -2.22
C LEU A 100 7.45 -0.90 -3.31
N LYS A 101 8.01 -0.16 -4.27
CA LYS A 101 8.86 -0.68 -5.36
C LYS A 101 10.28 -0.97 -4.83
N LYS A 102 10.91 0.03 -4.23
CA LYS A 102 12.30 -0.03 -3.75
C LYS A 102 12.62 1.10 -2.78
N ILE A 103 13.51 0.84 -1.81
CA ILE A 103 14.15 1.88 -1.01
C ILE A 103 15.60 2.04 -1.50
N GLY A 104 15.91 3.18 -2.10
CA GLY A 104 17.25 3.55 -2.55
C GLY A 104 18.03 4.34 -1.47
N ARG A 105 19.17 4.91 -1.85
CA ARG A 105 20.00 5.75 -0.95
C ARG A 105 19.36 7.10 -0.65
N LYS A 106 18.73 7.73 -1.66
CA LYS A 106 18.13 9.08 -1.55
C LYS A 106 16.61 9.08 -1.62
N TYR A 107 16.02 8.06 -2.24
CA TYR A 107 14.60 8.03 -2.58
C TYR A 107 13.92 6.72 -2.17
N VAL A 108 12.63 6.83 -1.85
CA VAL A 108 11.68 5.72 -1.78
C VAL A 108 10.86 5.74 -3.06
N TYR A 109 10.84 4.62 -3.76
CA TYR A 109 10.13 4.44 -5.04
C TYR A 109 8.85 3.66 -4.80
N LEU A 110 7.76 4.13 -5.39
CA LEU A 110 6.41 3.60 -5.23
C LEU A 110 5.85 3.23 -6.61
N LEU A 111 5.10 2.13 -6.65
CA LEU A 111 4.11 1.91 -7.70
C LEU A 111 2.83 2.56 -7.18
N ASP A 112 2.61 3.79 -7.60
CA ASP A 112 1.48 4.58 -7.14
C ASP A 112 0.31 4.44 -8.13
N PRO A 113 -0.85 3.98 -7.68
CA PRO A 113 -1.99 3.74 -8.57
C PRO A 113 -2.61 5.04 -9.12
N TRP A 114 -2.27 6.20 -8.56
CA TRP A 114 -2.73 7.53 -9.01
C TRP A 114 -1.60 8.32 -9.69
N LEU A 115 -0.40 8.33 -9.07
CA LEU A 115 0.73 9.15 -9.51
C LEU A 115 1.67 8.46 -10.51
N GLY A 116 1.45 7.18 -10.78
CA GLY A 116 2.22 6.41 -11.77
C GLY A 116 3.29 5.46 -11.21
N PRO A 117 3.86 4.60 -12.08
CA PRO A 117 4.83 3.56 -11.70
C PRO A 117 6.25 4.05 -11.37
N GLU A 118 6.54 5.31 -11.68
CA GLU A 118 7.84 5.95 -11.44
C GLU A 118 7.80 6.98 -10.30
N HIS A 119 6.70 7.02 -9.56
CA HIS A 119 6.55 7.90 -8.41
C HIS A 119 7.62 7.63 -7.34
N LYS A 120 8.16 8.71 -6.78
CA LYS A 120 9.20 8.63 -5.75
C LYS A 120 9.17 9.85 -4.85
N TYR A 121 9.59 9.63 -3.60
CA TYR A 121 9.83 10.70 -2.63
C TYR A 121 11.27 10.64 -2.13
N SER A 122 11.85 11.79 -1.78
CA SER A 122 13.07 11.81 -0.98
C SER A 122 12.81 11.09 0.35
N ILE A 123 13.83 10.45 0.94
CA ILE A 123 13.66 9.73 2.21
C ILE A 123 13.11 10.64 3.32
N SER A 124 13.59 11.87 3.39
CA SER A 124 13.13 12.85 4.39
C SER A 124 11.65 13.19 4.21
N TYR A 125 11.23 13.49 2.98
CA TYR A 125 9.84 13.80 2.69
C TYR A 125 8.93 12.58 2.88
N PHE A 126 9.36 11.41 2.43
CA PHE A 126 8.64 10.15 2.62
C PHE A 126 8.32 9.90 4.09
N LYS A 127 9.31 10.05 4.99
CA LYS A 127 9.08 9.88 6.44
C LYS A 127 8.02 10.85 6.95
N LYS A 128 8.00 12.10 6.48
CA LYS A 128 6.99 13.09 6.87
C LYS A 128 5.58 12.66 6.44
N VAL A 129 5.39 12.25 5.19
CA VAL A 129 4.05 11.87 4.68
C VAL A 129 3.61 10.49 5.16
N TRP A 130 4.53 9.56 5.37
CA TRP A 130 4.25 8.22 5.88
C TRP A 130 3.93 8.22 7.38
N GLY A 131 4.57 9.12 8.14
CA GLY A 131 4.34 9.31 9.57
C GLY A 131 3.24 10.31 9.92
N TRP A 132 2.50 10.78 8.92
CA TRP A 132 1.54 11.86 9.12
C TRP A 132 0.37 11.43 10.00
N LYS A 133 -0.07 12.36 10.87
CA LYS A 133 -1.20 12.18 11.79
C LYS A 133 -2.38 13.01 11.27
N HIS A 134 -3.43 12.36 10.75
CA HIS A 134 -4.69 13.07 10.50
C HIS A 134 -5.45 13.22 11.81
N CYS A 135 -5.91 14.44 12.11
CA CYS A 135 -6.84 14.68 13.23
C CYS A 135 -8.27 14.16 12.96
N ALA A 136 -8.64 13.83 11.71
CA ALA A 136 -10.00 13.52 11.28
C ALA A 136 -10.25 12.03 10.99
N HIS A 137 -9.20 11.20 10.98
CA HIS A 137 -9.35 9.74 10.94
C HIS A 137 -9.00 9.16 12.31
N PRO A 138 -9.94 8.51 13.00
CA PRO A 138 -9.70 7.95 14.35
C PRO A 138 -8.61 6.86 14.34
N ASP A 139 -8.39 6.21 13.19
CA ASP A 139 -7.32 5.24 12.98
C ASP A 139 -6.04 5.94 12.47
N LYS A 140 -5.10 6.15 13.40
CA LYS A 140 -3.79 6.74 13.12
C LYS A 140 -2.93 5.75 12.31
N ASN A 141 -2.94 5.83 10.98
CA ASN A 141 -2.08 5.02 10.08
C ASN A 141 -0.60 5.48 10.05
N ILE A 142 -0.06 5.83 11.21
CA ILE A 142 1.31 6.32 11.35
C ILE A 142 2.28 5.21 10.99
N TYR A 143 3.10 5.44 9.96
CA TYR A 143 4.07 4.47 9.45
C TYR A 143 3.44 3.10 9.19
N TRP A 144 2.20 3.09 8.70
CA TRP A 144 1.46 1.86 8.46
C TRP A 144 1.99 1.15 7.21
N PHE A 145 2.05 -0.18 7.28
CA PHE A 145 2.24 -1.02 6.11
C PHE A 145 1.54 -2.38 6.26
N PHE A 146 1.22 -2.96 5.11
CA PHE A 146 0.72 -4.31 4.96
C PHE A 146 1.60 -5.06 3.95
N ALA A 147 2.31 -6.07 4.43
CA ALA A 147 3.21 -6.89 3.64
C ALA A 147 2.62 -8.28 3.47
N VAL A 148 2.69 -8.85 2.27
CA VAL A 148 2.26 -10.23 2.00
C VAL A 148 3.28 -11.04 1.23
N LYS A 149 3.22 -12.35 1.43
CA LYS A 149 4.01 -13.36 0.74
C LYS A 149 3.16 -14.62 0.59
N LYS A 150 3.41 -15.40 -0.47
CA LYS A 150 2.83 -16.74 -0.61
C LYS A 150 3.57 -17.74 0.28
#